data_AF-A0A353LV91-F1
#
_entry.id   AF-A0A353LV91-F1
#
_cell.length_a   1.000
_cell.length_b   1.000
_cell.length_c   1.000
_cell.angle_alpha   90.00
_cell.angle_beta   90.00
_cell.angle_gamma   90.00
#
_symmetry.space_group_name_H-M   'P 1'
#
loop_
_entity.id
_entity.type
_entity.pdbx_description
1 polymer ?
#
loop_
_entity_poly.entity_id
_entity_poly.type
_entity_poly.pdbx_seq_one_letter_code
_entity_poly.pdbx_strand_id
1 'polypeptide(L)'
;NDDVLAGGPGDDILSGGAGDDRFVFFDGDGDDIVLDFVAGAGTDDVLDIQTFAFANLADVLSASTEIGNDVLIALDADDSVTLLDVQLADLHGDDFIFT
;
A
#
# COMPACT_ATOMS: atom_id res chain seq x y z
N ASN A 1 -14.65 1.29 -11.95
CA ASN A 1 -15.36 0.89 -10.73
C ASN A 1 -14.33 1.19 -9.68
N ASP A 2 -14.23 2.48 -9.38
CA ASP A 2 -13.01 3.03 -8.80
C ASP A 2 -13.42 3.33 -7.37
N ASP A 3 -12.84 2.59 -6.44
CA ASP A 3 -13.20 2.65 -5.04
C ASP A 3 -12.14 3.41 -4.25
N VAL A 4 -12.59 4.06 -3.18
CA VAL A 4 -11.70 4.67 -2.18
C VAL A 4 -11.93 3.91 -0.90
N LEU A 5 -10.94 3.11 -0.49
CA LEU A 5 -11.02 2.21 0.64
C LEU A 5 -10.15 2.72 1.78
N ALA A 6 -10.71 2.75 2.98
CA ALA A 6 -9.98 2.94 4.22
C ALA A 6 -10.53 1.91 5.22
N GLY A 7 -9.64 1.09 5.79
CA GLY A 7 -10.02 0.13 6.84
C GLY A 7 -10.40 0.86 8.12
N GLY A 8 -9.54 1.80 8.52
CA GLY A 8 -9.64 2.52 9.78
C GLY A 8 -8.83 1.81 10.87
N PRO A 9 -9.11 2.09 12.15
CA PRO A 9 -8.25 1.59 13.22
C PRO A 9 -8.30 0.07 13.44
N GLY A 10 -7.12 -0.55 13.47
CA GLY A 10 -6.87 -1.96 13.77
C GLY A 10 -6.76 -2.82 12.51
N ASP A 11 -6.11 -3.98 12.65
CA ASP A 11 -5.73 -4.84 11.52
C ASP A 11 -6.90 -5.21 10.59
N ASP A 12 -6.90 -4.65 9.36
CA ASP A 12 -7.94 -4.83 8.36
C ASP A 12 -7.50 -5.65 7.14
N ILE A 13 -8.50 -6.19 6.42
CA ILE A 13 -8.31 -6.87 5.13
C ILE A 13 -9.10 -6.10 4.07
N LEU A 14 -8.39 -5.52 3.12
CA LEU A 14 -8.92 -4.66 2.06
C LEU A 14 -8.87 -5.36 0.70
N SER A 15 -9.90 -5.14 -0.11
CA SER A 15 -9.99 -5.59 -1.50
C SER A 15 -10.80 -4.58 -2.29
N GLY A 16 -10.16 -3.98 -3.30
CA GLY A 16 -10.79 -2.98 -4.17
C GLY A 16 -11.65 -3.61 -5.26
N GLY A 17 -11.31 -4.83 -5.67
CA GLY A 17 -12.04 -5.59 -6.67
C GLY A 17 -11.51 -5.31 -8.07
N ALA A 18 -12.22 -4.52 -8.85
CA ALA A 18 -11.84 -4.29 -10.23
C ALA A 18 -12.04 -2.83 -10.60
N GLY A 19 -11.02 -2.21 -11.14
CA GLY A 19 -11.01 -0.78 -11.45
C GLY A 19 -9.71 -0.18 -10.95
N ASP A 20 -9.75 1.13 -10.76
CA ASP A 20 -8.60 1.95 -10.39
C ASP A 20 -8.80 2.36 -8.92
N ASP A 21 -8.27 1.58 -7.98
CA ASP A 21 -8.64 1.67 -6.58
C ASP A 21 -7.63 2.47 -5.75
N ARG A 22 -8.14 3.29 -4.82
CA ARG A 22 -7.32 4.05 -3.86
C ARG A 22 -7.46 3.47 -2.47
N PHE A 23 -6.38 2.91 -1.94
CA PHE A 23 -6.31 2.42 -0.56
C PHE A 23 -5.66 3.49 0.31
N VAL A 24 -6.40 3.99 1.30
CA VAL A 24 -6.01 5.11 2.16
C VAL A 24 -5.67 4.60 3.54
N PHE A 25 -4.49 4.98 4.03
CA PHE A 25 -3.98 4.59 5.34
C PHE A 25 -3.70 5.82 6.20
N PHE A 26 -3.96 5.68 7.50
CA PHE A 26 -3.75 6.69 8.53
C PHE A 26 -2.94 6.13 9.71
N ASP A 27 -2.36 7.04 10.51
CA ASP A 27 -1.72 6.69 11.79
C ASP A 27 -2.70 5.98 12.73
N GLY A 28 -2.33 4.79 13.19
CA GLY A 28 -3.13 3.93 14.06
C GLY A 28 -4.10 3.00 13.34
N ASP A 29 -3.96 2.79 12.04
CA ASP A 29 -4.71 1.79 11.28
C ASP A 29 -4.20 0.35 11.56
N GLY A 30 -2.98 0.17 12.03
CA GLY A 30 -2.42 -1.12 12.44
C GLY A 30 -1.80 -1.90 11.28
N ASP A 31 -1.88 -3.24 11.34
CA ASP A 31 -1.26 -4.13 10.36
C ASP A 31 -2.28 -4.61 9.31
N ASP A 32 -2.34 -3.93 8.18
CA ASP A 32 -3.34 -4.16 7.14
C ASP A 32 -2.86 -5.12 6.04
N ILE A 33 -3.83 -5.76 5.36
CA ILE A 33 -3.59 -6.63 4.21
C ILE A 33 -4.44 -6.16 3.02
N VAL A 34 -3.79 -5.90 1.88
CA VAL A 34 -4.46 -5.66 0.60
C VAL A 34 -4.38 -6.91 -0.28
N LEU A 35 -5.54 -7.42 -0.70
CA LEU A 35 -5.66 -8.73 -1.36
C LEU A 35 -5.42 -8.70 -2.87
N ASP A 36 -5.65 -7.57 -3.53
CA ASP A 36 -5.77 -7.48 -4.99
C ASP A 36 -5.09 -6.26 -5.61
N PHE A 37 -4.08 -5.70 -4.92
CA PHE A 37 -3.34 -4.54 -5.40
C PHE A 37 -2.60 -4.82 -6.72
N VAL A 38 -2.83 -3.99 -7.74
CA VAL A 38 -2.16 -4.07 -9.03
C VAL A 38 -0.98 -3.08 -9.11
N ALA A 39 0.22 -3.54 -8.78
CA ALA A 39 1.46 -2.75 -8.85
C ALA A 39 2.06 -2.63 -10.26
N GLY A 40 2.67 -1.48 -10.58
CA GLY A 40 3.47 -1.31 -11.80
C GLY A 40 3.50 0.10 -12.39
N ALA A 41 4.32 0.28 -13.44
CA ALA A 41 4.30 1.54 -14.18
C ALA A 41 2.98 1.73 -14.92
N GLY A 42 2.29 2.84 -14.67
CA GLY A 42 1.01 3.16 -15.31
C GLY A 42 -0.09 2.15 -14.99
N THR A 43 0.00 1.49 -13.84
CA THR A 43 -1.13 0.83 -13.20
C THR A 43 -2.04 1.85 -12.56
N ASP A 44 -3.20 1.35 -12.18
CA ASP A 44 -4.34 2.17 -11.86
C ASP A 44 -4.65 2.20 -10.35
N ASP A 45 -4.16 1.21 -9.58
CA ASP A 45 -4.29 1.19 -8.12
C ASP A 45 -3.23 2.05 -7.45
N VAL A 46 -3.61 2.70 -6.35
CA VAL A 46 -2.73 3.60 -5.60
C VAL A 46 -2.86 3.42 -4.10
N LEU A 47 -1.71 3.43 -3.41
CA LEU A 47 -1.60 3.53 -1.96
C LEU A 47 -1.48 5.00 -1.57
N ASP A 48 -2.49 5.50 -0.89
CA ASP A 48 -2.52 6.84 -0.32
C ASP A 48 -1.97 6.81 1.11
N ILE A 49 -0.68 7.13 1.20
CA ILE A 49 0.13 7.11 2.42
C ILE A 49 0.63 8.52 2.77
N GLN A 50 -0.08 9.56 2.33
CA GLN A 50 0.28 10.96 2.52
C GLN A 50 0.37 11.39 4.00
N THR A 51 -0.12 10.58 4.94
CA THR A 51 0.03 10.87 6.37
C THR A 51 1.36 10.41 6.96
N PHE A 52 2.10 9.57 6.23
CA PHE A 52 3.37 8.99 6.67
C PHE A 52 4.58 9.75 6.08
N ALA A 53 5.76 9.51 6.65
CA ALA A 53 6.98 10.25 6.34
C ALA A 53 7.73 9.73 5.08
N PHE A 54 7.01 9.44 4.00
CA PHE A 54 7.59 9.03 2.72
C PHE A 54 7.59 10.18 1.71
N ALA A 55 8.76 10.56 1.20
CA ALA A 55 8.87 11.62 0.20
C ALA A 55 8.91 11.09 -1.24
N ASN A 56 9.27 9.82 -1.44
CA ASN A 56 9.40 9.20 -2.76
C ASN A 56 9.45 7.67 -2.66
N LEU A 57 9.42 7.00 -3.82
CA LEU A 57 9.50 5.54 -3.93
C LEU A 57 10.72 4.94 -3.20
N ALA A 58 11.90 5.57 -3.23
CA ALA A 58 13.08 5.00 -2.58
C ALA A 58 12.94 4.93 -1.05
N ASP A 59 12.17 5.84 -0.45
CA ASP A 59 11.87 5.81 0.99
C ASP A 59 10.96 4.61 1.29
N VAL A 60 9.93 4.38 0.46
CA VAL A 60 9.03 3.22 0.58
C VAL A 60 9.80 1.92 0.42
N LEU A 61 10.58 1.76 -0.66
CA LEU A 61 11.37 0.56 -0.91
C LEU A 61 12.38 0.26 0.20
N SER A 62 12.86 1.28 0.91
CA SER A 62 13.75 1.10 2.06
C SER A 62 13.01 0.61 3.32
N ALA A 63 11.71 0.88 3.41
CA ALA A 63 10.81 0.43 4.47
C ALA A 63 10.08 -0.88 4.13
N SER A 64 10.19 -1.36 2.89
CA SER A 64 9.58 -2.59 2.43
C SER A 64 10.44 -3.84 2.67
N THR A 65 9.79 -4.98 2.88
CA THR A 65 10.39 -6.31 2.97
C THR A 65 9.59 -7.31 2.14
N GLU A 66 10.25 -8.07 1.27
CA GLU A 66 9.60 -9.19 0.57
C GLU A 66 9.43 -10.39 1.50
N ILE A 67 8.23 -10.93 1.56
CA ILE A 67 7.86 -12.09 2.35
C ILE A 67 7.21 -13.12 1.41
N GLY A 68 8.04 -14.01 0.85
CA GLY A 68 7.55 -14.98 -0.13
C GLY A 68 7.17 -14.28 -1.44
N ASN A 69 5.87 -14.25 -1.76
CA ASN A 69 5.33 -13.54 -2.93
C ASN A 69 4.67 -12.20 -2.58
N ASP A 70 4.75 -11.80 -1.31
CA ASP A 70 4.07 -10.62 -0.79
C ASP A 70 5.10 -9.55 -0.45
N VAL A 71 4.65 -8.30 -0.40
CA VAL A 71 5.46 -7.17 0.09
C VAL A 71 4.82 -6.59 1.33
N LEU A 72 5.57 -6.58 2.43
CA LEU A 72 5.22 -5.81 3.62
C LEU A 72 5.90 -4.45 3.54
N ILE A 73 5.14 -3.38 3.69
CA ILE A 73 5.62 -2.00 3.80
C ILE A 73 5.37 -1.55 5.23
N ALA A 74 6.45 -1.31 5.99
CA ALA A 74 6.32 -0.70 7.31
C ALA A 74 6.03 0.80 7.12
N LEU A 75 4.84 1.26 7.50
CA LEU A 75 4.43 2.66 7.32
C LEU A 75 5.03 3.53 8.44
N ASP A 76 5.06 3.00 9.67
CA ASP A 76 5.83 3.54 10.77
C ASP A 76 6.25 2.47 11.80
N ALA A 77 6.22 2.79 13.11
CA ALA A 77 6.59 1.88 14.17
C ALA A 77 5.46 0.93 14.59
N ASP A 78 4.21 1.32 14.35
CA ASP A 78 3.00 0.63 14.81
C ASP A 78 2.08 0.24 13.64
N ASP A 79 2.24 0.83 12.44
CA ASP A 79 1.42 0.58 11.26
C ASP A 79 2.22 -0.09 10.11
N SER A 80 1.57 -1.04 9.42
CA SER A 80 2.12 -1.66 8.22
C SER A 80 1.03 -2.07 7.22
N VAL A 81 1.42 -2.20 5.95
CA VAL A 81 0.54 -2.76 4.92
C VAL A 81 1.25 -3.92 4.21
N THR A 82 0.56 -5.05 4.10
CA THR A 82 1.00 -6.20 3.31
C THR A 82 0.23 -6.27 2.00
N LEU A 83 0.94 -6.22 0.88
CA LEU A 83 0.39 -6.41 -0.46
C LEU A 83 0.58 -7.86 -0.87
N LEU A 84 -0.53 -8.59 -1.06
CA LEU A 84 -0.47 -9.99 -1.46
C LEU A 84 -0.15 -10.17 -2.94
N ASP A 85 0.66 -11.18 -3.25
CA ASP A 85 1.07 -11.54 -4.62
C ASP A 85 1.69 -10.36 -5.42
N VAL A 86 2.28 -9.39 -4.72
CA VAL A 86 3.04 -8.26 -5.28
C VAL A 86 4.51 -8.45 -4.95
N GLN A 87 5.39 -8.27 -5.95
CA GLN A 87 6.84 -8.26 -5.72
C GLN A 87 7.37 -6.84 -5.57
N LEU A 88 8.45 -6.69 -4.81
CA LEU A 88 9.04 -5.38 -4.54
C LEU A 88 9.55 -4.70 -5.82
N ALA A 89 10.00 -5.51 -6.77
CA ALA A 89 10.47 -5.03 -8.07
C ALA A 89 9.36 -4.50 -8.97
N ASP A 90 8.09 -4.84 -8.69
CA ASP A 90 6.94 -4.39 -9.47
C ASP A 90 6.46 -3.01 -8.99
N LEU A 91 6.75 -2.61 -7.75
CA LEU A 91 6.40 -1.30 -7.21
C LEU A 91 7.08 -0.14 -7.96
N HIS A 92 6.29 0.85 -8.32
CA HIS A 92 6.65 2.05 -9.04
C HIS A 92 6.19 3.30 -8.30
N GLY A 93 6.72 4.46 -8.68
CA GLY A 93 6.47 5.70 -7.96
C GLY A 93 5.05 6.24 -8.13
N ASP A 94 4.35 5.82 -9.19
CA ASP A 94 2.95 6.13 -9.46
C ASP A 94 1.96 5.25 -8.69
N ASP A 95 2.40 4.12 -8.11
CA ASP A 95 1.61 3.30 -7.18
C ASP A 95 1.36 4.01 -5.83
N PHE A 96 1.97 5.17 -5.59
CA PHE A 96 1.94 5.84 -4.29
C PHE A 96 1.57 7.32 -4.41
N ILE A 97 0.80 7.77 -3.42
CA ILE A 97 0.53 9.19 -3.22
C ILE A 97 1.33 9.66 -2.01
N PHE A 98 2.31 10.53 -2.25
CA PHE A 98 3.19 11.13 -1.25
C PHE A 98 2.71 12.53 -0.83
N THR A 99 3.27 13.06 0.27
CA THR A 99 3.09 14.46 0.70
C THR A 99 3.72 15.47 -0.25
#